data_AF-Q5BYR4-F1
#
_entry.id   AF-Q5BYR4-F1
#
_cell.length_a   1.000
_cell.length_b   1.000
_cell.length_c   1.000
_cell.angle_alpha   90.00
_cell.angle_beta   90.00
_cell.angle_gamma   90.00
#
_symmetry.space_group_name_H-M   'P 1'
#
loop_
_entity.id
_entity.type
_entity.pdbx_description
1 polymer ?
#
loop_
_entity_poly.entity_id
_entity_poly.type
_entity_poly.pdbx_seq_one_letter_code
_entity_poly.pdbx_strand_id
1 'polypeptide(L)'
;RCRAKYICEILEKDCHPLFRITAIDRDMENVSITHETCDGAWQIILSRIETLCKDHKLVKLFPKLLRGEDLFGLNESHIVRAVESLPGVDSLRDYVFNFGRLELISEMPLAVNPSGCARSEPKMQTYVKRLHDAGDYSVPFCHRTSFPGVRRLSHLSFGGSNYTNGVCNMDNAVSKQHQSSRSQQYRKLKTEVNSNVILGRSRIQGLGFV
;
A
#
# COMPACT_ATOMS: atom_id res chain seq x y z
N ARG A 1 31.28 19.92 1.71
CA ARG A 1 29.80 20.11 1.80
C ARG A 1 29.41 19.88 3.25
N CYS A 2 29.45 20.92 4.09
CA CYS A 2 29.03 20.77 5.48
C CYS A 2 27.51 20.66 5.51
N ARG A 3 27.01 19.57 6.11
CA ARG A 3 25.61 19.37 6.43
C ARG A 3 25.54 19.30 7.95
N ALA A 4 24.69 20.11 8.55
CA ALA A 4 24.37 19.99 9.96
C ALA A 4 23.32 18.89 10.17
N LYS A 5 23.34 18.26 11.35
CA LYS A 5 22.32 17.32 11.79
C LYS A 5 21.27 18.10 12.59
N TYR A 6 19.99 17.87 12.32
CA TYR A 6 18.89 18.44 13.09
C TYR A 6 18.17 17.29 13.80
N ILE A 7 18.10 17.35 15.12
CA ILE A 7 17.32 16.42 15.94
C ILE A 7 15.96 17.08 16.18
N CYS A 8 14.90 16.40 15.75
CA CYS A 8 13.53 16.86 15.90
C CYS A 8 12.85 16.05 17.00
N GLU A 9 12.23 16.72 17.96
CA GLU A 9 11.57 16.11 19.11
C GLU A 9 10.19 16.74 19.33
N ILE A 10 9.23 15.92 19.75
CA ILE A 10 7.92 16.36 20.18
C ILE A 10 7.84 16.11 21.67
N LEU A 11 7.70 17.18 22.44
CA LEU A 11 7.58 17.19 23.89
C LEU A 11 6.13 17.54 24.26
N GLU A 12 5.82 17.37 25.54
CA GLU A 12 4.54 17.81 26.10
C GLU A 12 4.79 18.96 27.08
N LYS A 13 3.96 20.01 26.97
CA LYS A 13 3.93 21.14 27.90
C LYS A 13 2.48 21.56 28.08
N ASP A 14 1.98 21.56 29.32
CA ASP A 14 0.63 21.98 29.67
C ASP A 14 -0.47 21.26 28.85
N CYS A 15 -0.33 19.95 28.64
CA CYS A 15 -1.20 19.12 27.78
C CYS A 15 -1.21 19.50 26.29
N HIS A 16 -0.25 20.32 25.84
CA HIS A 16 -0.07 20.70 24.45
C HIS A 16 1.27 20.19 23.90
N PRO A 17 1.34 19.89 22.59
CA PRO A 17 2.59 19.51 21.96
C PRO A 17 3.55 20.69 21.88
N LEU A 18 4.81 20.45 22.20
CA LEU A 18 5.89 21.41 22.07
C LEU A 18 6.98 20.81 21.17
N PHE A 19 7.25 21.47 20.06
CA PHE A 19 8.19 21.01 19.05
C PHE A 19 9.57 21.58 19.32
N ARG A 20 10.56 20.71 19.53
CA ARG A 20 11.95 21.08 19.74
C ARG A 20 12.80 20.64 18.56
N ILE A 21 13.69 21.52 18.10
CA ILE A 21 14.70 21.21 17.10
C ILE A 21 16.07 21.56 17.67
N THR A 22 16.98 20.60 17.67
CA THR A 22 18.37 20.79 18.09
C THR A 22 19.28 20.69 16.87
N ALA A 23 19.92 21.81 16.51
CA ALA A 23 20.91 21.87 15.45
C ALA A 23 22.28 21.48 15.99
N ILE A 24 22.90 20.48 15.35
CA ILE A 24 24.22 19.96 15.67
C ILE A 24 25.11 20.16 14.43
N ASP A 25 26.02 21.11 14.53
CA ASP A 25 27.04 21.34 13.50
C ASP A 25 28.43 20.96 14.03
N ARG A 26 29.35 20.66 13.12
CA ARG A 26 30.73 20.33 13.49
C ARG A 26 31.37 21.58 14.08
N ASP A 27 31.97 21.42 15.26
CA ASP A 27 32.75 22.46 15.94
C ASP A 27 31.94 23.70 16.39
N MET A 28 30.60 23.59 16.44
CA MET A 28 29.73 24.62 17.02
C MET A 28 28.91 24.08 18.20
N GLU A 29 28.50 24.98 19.09
CA GLU A 29 27.60 24.63 20.19
C GLU A 29 26.23 24.21 19.68
N ASN A 30 25.63 23.23 20.35
CA ASN A 30 24.30 22.75 20.00
C ASN A 30 23.25 23.83 20.32
N VAL A 31 22.54 24.29 19.29
CA VAL A 31 21.48 25.28 19.45
C VAL A 31 20.14 24.55 19.43
N SER A 32 19.35 24.72 20.49
CA SER A 32 17.99 24.18 20.58
C SER A 32 16.95 25.29 20.47
N ILE A 33 15.92 25.04 19.68
CA ILE A 33 14.78 25.93 19.47
C ILE A 33 13.52 25.17 19.83
N THR A 34 12.59 25.84 20.49
CA THR A 34 11.28 25.27 20.86
C THR A 34 10.15 26.14 20.34
N HIS A 35 9.06 25.54 19.92
CA HIS A 35 7.86 26.23 19.45
C HIS A 35 6.61 25.37 19.64
N GLU A 36 5.43 26.00 19.69
CA GLU A 36 4.13 25.32 19.81
C GLU A 36 3.67 24.64 18.50
N THR A 37 4.38 24.89 17.39
CA THR A 37 4.04 24.37 16.05
C THR A 37 5.28 23.91 15.30
N CYS A 38 5.13 22.87 14.46
CA CYS A 38 6.19 22.36 13.58
C CYS A 38 6.78 23.47 12.69
N ASP A 39 5.88 24.22 12.05
CA ASP A 39 6.25 25.33 11.17
C ASP A 39 7.01 26.40 11.94
N GLY A 40 6.52 26.85 13.09
CA GLY A 40 7.18 27.92 13.83
C GLY A 40 8.59 27.54 14.28
N ALA A 41 8.80 26.30 14.72
CA ALA A 41 10.14 25.81 15.07
C ALA A 41 11.09 25.84 13.86
N TRP A 42 10.64 25.34 12.71
CA TRP A 42 11.46 25.33 11.49
C TRP A 42 11.65 26.71 10.87
N GLN A 43 10.67 27.60 10.92
CA GLN A 43 10.78 28.95 10.35
C GLN A 43 11.89 29.76 11.02
N ILE A 44 12.12 29.60 12.33
CA ILE A 44 13.24 30.24 13.04
C ILE A 44 14.59 29.79 12.44
N ILE A 45 14.75 28.48 12.25
CA ILE A 45 15.96 27.89 11.67
C ILE A 45 16.12 28.31 10.20
N LEU A 46 15.08 28.13 9.40
CA LEU A 46 15.09 28.43 7.97
C LEU A 46 15.33 29.91 7.70
N SER A 47 14.80 30.82 8.53
CA SER A 47 15.10 32.26 8.44
C SER A 47 16.58 32.53 8.68
N ARG A 48 17.19 31.85 9.67
CA ARG A 48 18.63 31.99 9.92
C ARG A 48 19.46 31.43 8.76
N ILE A 49 19.10 30.27 8.22
CA ILE A 49 19.79 29.69 7.06
C ILE A 49 19.61 30.60 5.84
N GLU A 50 18.44 31.20 5.63
CA GLU A 50 18.19 32.14 4.53
C GLU A 50 19.12 33.36 4.63
N THR A 51 19.31 33.93 5.83
CA THR A 51 20.27 35.03 6.04
C THR A 51 21.70 34.61 5.71
N LEU A 52 22.15 33.44 6.18
CA LEU A 52 23.48 32.92 5.87
C LEU A 52 23.67 32.65 4.37
N CYS A 53 22.65 32.12 3.70
CA CYS A 53 22.71 31.91 2.25
C CYS A 53 22.84 33.24 1.49
N LYS A 54 22.17 34.31 1.93
CA LYS A 54 22.31 35.65 1.35
C LYS A 54 23.73 36.20 1.55
N ASP A 55 24.24 36.11 2.77
CA ASP A 55 25.56 36.65 3.14
C ASP A 55 26.70 35.96 2.38
N HIS A 56 26.61 34.64 2.21
CA HIS A 56 27.61 33.85 1.49
C HIS A 56 27.34 33.73 -0.02
N LYS A 57 26.37 34.48 -0.57
CA LYS A 57 25.97 34.43 -2.00
C LYS A 57 25.67 33.00 -2.50
N LEU A 58 25.06 32.20 -1.65
CA LEU A 58 24.63 30.83 -1.95
C LEU A 58 23.24 30.83 -2.61
N VAL A 59 22.78 29.63 -2.97
CA VAL A 59 21.45 29.42 -3.55
C VAL A 59 20.36 29.98 -2.64
N LYS A 60 19.41 30.71 -3.24
CA LYS A 60 18.26 31.28 -2.54
C LYS A 60 17.37 30.16 -2.00
N LEU A 61 17.08 30.22 -0.70
CA LEU A 61 16.09 29.38 -0.05
C LEU A 61 14.72 30.06 -0.07
N PHE A 62 13.67 29.24 -0.02
CA PHE A 62 12.28 29.69 0.04
C PHE A 62 11.57 29.07 1.25
N PRO A 63 11.84 29.56 2.49
CA PRO A 63 11.29 28.98 3.72
C PRO A 63 9.76 28.84 3.73
N LYS A 64 9.06 29.75 3.05
CA LYS A 64 7.59 29.77 2.97
C LYS A 64 6.97 28.61 2.19
N LEU A 65 7.77 27.89 1.38
CA LEU A 65 7.30 26.75 0.59
C LEU A 65 7.57 25.40 1.29
N LEU A 66 8.32 25.42 2.40
CA LEU A 66 8.64 24.23 3.17
C LEU A 66 7.64 24.09 4.31
N ARG A 67 7.06 22.90 4.45
CA ARG A 67 6.17 22.58 5.56
C ARG A 67 6.95 21.94 6.70
N GLY A 68 6.72 22.39 7.91
CA GLY A 68 7.39 21.91 9.11
C GLY A 68 7.10 20.43 9.35
N GLU A 69 5.88 19.95 9.08
CA GLU A 69 5.52 18.54 9.25
C GLU A 69 6.34 17.64 8.32
N ASP A 70 6.61 18.09 7.09
CA ASP A 70 7.47 17.37 6.14
C ASP A 70 8.92 17.34 6.63
N LEU A 71 9.42 18.45 7.17
CA LEU A 71 10.79 18.55 7.69
C LEU A 71 10.98 17.74 9.00
N PHE A 72 9.94 17.59 9.81
CA PHE A 72 9.90 16.65 10.93
C PHE A 72 9.74 15.19 10.48
N GLY A 73 9.34 14.94 9.23
CA GLY A 73 9.06 13.60 8.70
C GLY A 73 7.72 13.02 9.15
N LEU A 74 6.80 13.84 9.68
CA LEU A 74 5.50 13.36 10.20
C LEU A 74 4.56 12.89 9.08
N ASN A 75 4.77 13.36 7.84
CA ASN A 75 4.00 12.93 6.68
C ASN A 75 4.58 11.67 6.00
N GLU A 76 5.69 11.14 6.48
CA GLU A 76 6.27 9.92 5.94
C GLU A 76 5.37 8.72 6.23
N SER A 77 4.99 7.98 5.17
CA SER A 77 4.00 6.88 5.26
C SER A 77 4.32 5.84 6.34
N HIS A 78 5.60 5.54 6.56
CA HIS A 78 6.05 4.59 7.57
C HIS A 78 5.97 5.17 9.00
N ILE A 79 6.19 6.48 9.16
CA ILE A 79 6.01 7.18 10.44
C ILE A 79 4.53 7.29 10.77
N VAL A 80 3.69 7.72 9.82
CA VAL A 80 2.22 7.78 9.99
C VAL A 80 1.69 6.42 10.41
N ARG A 81 2.08 5.35 9.70
CA ARG A 81 1.66 3.98 10.04
C ARG A 81 2.13 3.56 11.44
N ALA A 82 3.35 3.92 11.84
CA ALA A 82 3.87 3.60 13.16
C ALA A 82 3.08 4.34 14.26
N VAL A 83 2.81 5.63 14.07
CA VAL A 83 2.03 6.46 14.99
C VAL A 83 0.58 5.96 15.09
N GLU A 84 -0.07 5.67 13.96
CA GLU A 84 -1.44 5.12 13.91
C GLU A 84 -1.55 3.71 14.53
N SER A 85 -0.42 3.02 14.78
CA SER A 85 -0.39 1.72 15.45
C SER A 85 -0.15 1.78 16.97
N LEU A 86 0.05 2.98 17.53
CA LEU A 86 0.31 3.15 18.96
C LEU A 86 -0.97 2.92 19.79
N PRO A 87 -0.86 2.33 20.99
CA PRO A 87 -2.02 2.14 21.85
C PRO A 87 -2.62 3.50 22.26
N GLY A 88 -3.95 3.58 22.32
CA GLY A 88 -4.67 4.78 22.79
C GLY A 88 -4.99 5.80 21.69
N VAL A 89 -4.44 5.66 20.48
CA VAL A 89 -4.79 6.54 19.35
C VAL A 89 -6.26 6.39 18.92
N ASP A 90 -6.90 5.27 19.24
CA ASP A 90 -8.33 5.03 19.00
C ASP A 90 -9.25 6.02 19.75
N SER A 91 -8.73 6.67 20.81
CA SER A 91 -9.47 7.67 21.58
C SER A 91 -9.57 9.03 20.87
N LEU A 92 -8.76 9.27 19.83
CA LEU A 92 -8.75 10.50 19.05
C LEU A 92 -10.01 10.58 18.18
N ARG A 93 -10.95 11.46 18.55
CA ARG A 93 -12.24 11.60 17.86
C ARG A 93 -12.16 12.38 16.55
N ASP A 94 -11.23 13.33 16.49
CA ASP A 94 -11.13 14.30 15.38
C ASP A 94 -10.02 13.93 14.39
N TYR A 95 -9.36 12.78 14.57
CA TYR A 95 -8.28 12.31 13.71
C TYR A 95 -8.80 11.34 12.64
N VAL A 96 -8.39 11.56 11.39
CA VAL A 96 -8.71 10.69 10.24
C VAL A 96 -7.53 9.79 9.94
N PHE A 97 -7.69 8.49 10.18
CA PHE A 97 -6.67 7.48 9.95
C PHE A 97 -6.45 7.20 8.46
N ASN A 98 -5.18 7.12 8.05
CA ASN A 98 -4.77 6.87 6.67
C ASN A 98 -4.64 5.37 6.37
N PHE A 99 -4.14 4.60 7.33
CA PHE A 99 -3.95 3.14 7.19
C PHE A 99 -5.08 2.34 7.84
N GLY A 100 -6.18 3.04 8.19
CA GLY A 100 -7.29 2.51 8.95
C GLY A 100 -6.93 2.33 10.43
N ARG A 101 -7.93 2.04 11.25
CA ARG A 101 -7.66 1.44 12.55
C ARG A 101 -7.08 0.08 12.24
N LEU A 102 -5.76 -0.03 12.33
CA LEU A 102 -5.14 -1.34 12.47
C LEU A 102 -5.74 -1.88 13.77
N GLU A 103 -6.82 -2.65 13.62
CA GLU A 103 -7.08 -3.76 14.51
C GLU A 103 -5.84 -4.65 14.37
N LEU A 104 -4.72 -4.23 15.00
CA LEU A 104 -3.85 -5.19 15.65
C LEU A 104 -4.86 -5.98 16.45
N ILE A 105 -5.24 -7.14 15.91
CA ILE A 105 -6.18 -8.04 16.54
C ILE A 105 -5.46 -8.40 17.83
N SER A 106 -5.67 -7.59 18.86
CA SER A 106 -4.93 -7.62 20.12
C SER A 106 -4.99 -9.02 20.69
N GLU A 107 -6.09 -9.71 20.37
CA GLU A 107 -6.25 -11.12 20.52
C GLU A 107 -6.93 -11.64 19.25
N MET A 108 -6.16 -12.02 18.22
CA MET A 108 -6.65 -13.13 17.42
C MET A 108 -6.77 -14.27 18.44
N PRO A 109 -7.98 -14.72 18.80
CA PRO A 109 -8.13 -15.65 19.90
C PRO A 109 -7.20 -16.80 19.59
N LEU A 110 -6.21 -17.02 20.48
CA LEU A 110 -5.28 -18.12 20.36
C LEU A 110 -6.16 -19.33 20.04
N ALA A 111 -5.88 -19.99 18.92
CA ALA A 111 -6.59 -21.21 18.60
C ALA A 111 -6.24 -22.21 19.71
N VAL A 112 -7.06 -22.25 20.76
CA VAL A 112 -6.86 -23.12 21.89
C VAL A 112 -7.14 -24.51 21.35
N ASN A 113 -6.09 -25.31 21.27
CA ASN A 113 -6.23 -26.73 21.02
C ASN A 113 -6.61 -27.37 22.36
N PRO A 114 -7.90 -27.67 22.62
CA PRO A 114 -8.32 -28.22 23.90
C PRO A 114 -7.60 -29.53 24.23
N SER A 115 -7.14 -30.26 23.21
CA SER A 115 -6.42 -31.52 23.36
C SER A 115 -4.90 -31.37 23.52
N GLY A 116 -4.35 -30.17 23.36
CA GLY A 116 -2.90 -29.93 23.24
C GLY A 116 -2.20 -30.63 22.05
N CYS A 117 -2.93 -31.29 21.17
CA CYS A 117 -2.39 -32.09 20.06
C CYS A 117 -3.29 -31.99 18.82
N ALA A 118 -2.77 -31.45 17.72
CA ALA A 118 -3.51 -31.30 16.46
C ALA A 118 -3.97 -32.63 15.83
N ARG A 119 -3.41 -33.77 16.26
CA ARG A 119 -3.82 -35.11 15.79
C ARG A 119 -4.99 -35.69 16.59
N SER A 120 -5.20 -35.22 17.81
CA SER A 120 -6.30 -35.63 18.69
C SER A 120 -7.57 -34.81 18.43
N GLU A 121 -7.43 -33.64 17.82
CA GLU A 121 -8.57 -32.83 17.38
C GLU A 121 -9.40 -33.62 16.38
N PRO A 122 -10.74 -33.68 16.54
CA PRO A 122 -11.61 -34.27 15.54
C PRO A 122 -11.36 -33.51 14.23
N LYS A 123 -10.87 -34.21 13.20
CA LYS A 123 -10.75 -33.62 11.86
C LYS A 123 -12.14 -33.17 11.44
N MET A 124 -12.43 -31.88 11.59
CA MET A 124 -13.55 -31.25 10.94
C MET A 124 -13.19 -31.26 9.45
N GLN A 125 -13.49 -32.37 8.80
CA GLN A 125 -13.52 -32.41 7.35
C GLN A 125 -14.57 -31.38 6.99
N THR A 126 -14.15 -30.21 6.53
CA THR A 126 -14.99 -29.30 5.78
C THR A 126 -15.36 -30.04 4.51
N TYR A 127 -16.29 -30.99 4.63
CA TYR A 127 -16.77 -31.81 3.56
C TYR A 127 -17.69 -30.88 2.76
N VAL A 128 -17.10 -30.14 1.83
CA VAL A 128 -17.85 -29.55 0.74
C VAL A 128 -18.38 -30.73 -0.07
N LYS A 129 -19.57 -31.24 0.32
CA LYS A 129 -20.32 -32.24 -0.43
C LYS A 129 -20.72 -31.56 -1.72
N ARG A 130 -19.90 -31.69 -2.76
CA ARG A 130 -20.35 -31.44 -4.12
C ARG A 130 -21.29 -32.59 -4.47
N LEU A 131 -22.58 -32.38 -4.24
CA LEU A 131 -23.64 -33.27 -4.74
C LEU A 131 -23.43 -33.42 -6.24
N HIS A 132 -23.11 -34.64 -6.67
CA HIS A 132 -23.30 -35.07 -8.04
C HIS A 132 -24.51 -35.99 -8.04
N ASP A 133 -25.48 -35.58 -8.85
CA ASP A 133 -26.81 -36.17 -9.02
C ASP A 133 -26.72 -37.61 -9.53
N ALA A 134 -27.72 -38.41 -9.15
CA ALA A 134 -27.81 -39.83 -9.41
C ALA A 134 -28.11 -40.13 -10.88
N GLY A 135 -27.57 -41.25 -11.37
CA GLY A 135 -27.95 -41.86 -12.64
C GLY A 135 -27.41 -43.29 -12.69
N ASP A 136 -28.32 -44.25 -12.68
CA ASP A 136 -28.11 -45.70 -12.71
C ASP A 136 -27.23 -46.19 -13.86
N TYR A 137 -26.68 -47.40 -13.66
CA TYR A 137 -26.47 -48.53 -14.60
C TYR A 137 -25.13 -49.26 -14.38
N SER A 138 -25.22 -50.44 -13.75
CA SER A 138 -24.44 -51.68 -13.93
C SER A 138 -22.89 -51.67 -14.11
N VAL A 139 -22.23 -52.30 -13.13
CA VAL A 139 -20.87 -52.91 -13.02
C VAL A 139 -20.36 -53.71 -14.26
N PRO A 140 -19.05 -54.04 -14.45
CA PRO A 140 -17.99 -54.29 -13.44
C PRO A 140 -16.53 -53.77 -13.71
N PHE A 141 -15.74 -53.73 -12.62
CA PHE A 141 -14.29 -54.07 -12.44
C PHE A 141 -13.44 -54.26 -13.73
N CYS A 142 -12.23 -53.71 -13.97
CA CYS A 142 -11.05 -53.43 -13.14
C CYS A 142 -9.95 -52.63 -13.90
N HIS A 143 -8.95 -52.20 -13.12
CA HIS A 143 -7.56 -51.80 -13.47
C HIS A 143 -7.22 -50.37 -13.91
N ARG A 144 -6.43 -49.76 -13.01
CA ARG A 144 -5.27 -48.89 -13.23
C ARG A 144 -5.46 -47.50 -13.84
N THR A 145 -5.22 -46.53 -12.96
CA THR A 145 -4.31 -45.38 -13.11
C THR A 145 -4.61 -44.34 -14.18
N SER A 146 -4.62 -43.08 -13.72
CA SER A 146 -4.20 -41.88 -14.46
C SER A 146 -5.28 -41.13 -15.27
N PHE A 147 -5.71 -40.01 -14.68
CA PHE A 147 -6.18 -38.74 -15.28
C PHE A 147 -7.38 -38.76 -16.27
N PRO A 148 -8.45 -38.02 -15.93
CA PRO A 148 -9.28 -37.33 -16.91
C PRO A 148 -9.30 -35.82 -16.63
N GLY A 149 -9.34 -34.92 -17.59
CA GLY A 149 -9.52 -35.08 -19.02
C GLY A 149 -9.82 -33.70 -19.58
N VAL A 150 -9.17 -33.38 -20.69
CA VAL A 150 -9.67 -32.43 -21.67
C VAL A 150 -11.02 -32.95 -22.16
N ARG A 151 -12.08 -32.15 -22.04
CA ARG A 151 -13.26 -32.27 -22.91
C ARG A 151 -13.58 -30.89 -23.46
N ARG A 152 -13.23 -30.70 -24.73
CA ARG A 152 -13.84 -29.70 -25.59
C ARG A 152 -15.30 -30.10 -25.87
N LEU A 153 -16.07 -29.07 -26.22
CA LEU A 153 -17.19 -28.99 -27.19
C LEU A 153 -18.29 -28.15 -26.52
N SER A 154 -19.02 -27.24 -27.15
CA SER A 154 -19.05 -26.64 -28.48
C SER A 154 -20.21 -25.65 -28.39
N HIS A 155 -20.04 -24.38 -28.74
CA HIS A 155 -21.19 -23.59 -29.20
C HIS A 155 -20.79 -22.55 -30.23
N LEU A 156 -21.70 -22.47 -31.20
CA LEU A 156 -21.67 -21.80 -32.49
C LEU A 156 -21.55 -20.27 -32.38
N SER A 157 -20.66 -19.74 -33.21
CA SER A 157 -20.85 -18.73 -34.24
C SER A 157 -21.99 -17.69 -34.13
N PHE A 158 -21.56 -16.43 -34.16
CA PHE A 158 -21.90 -15.39 -35.17
C PHE A 158 -23.36 -14.90 -35.31
N GLY A 159 -23.54 -13.60 -35.10
CA GLY A 159 -24.70 -12.84 -35.56
C GLY A 159 -24.61 -11.38 -35.13
N GLY A 160 -24.09 -10.52 -36.02
CA GLY A 160 -24.09 -9.06 -35.82
C GLY A 160 -25.47 -8.46 -36.05
N SER A 161 -25.74 -7.32 -35.41
CA SER A 161 -26.72 -6.36 -35.89
C SER A 161 -26.39 -4.96 -35.36
N ASN A 162 -26.13 -4.07 -36.31
CA ASN A 162 -26.00 -2.63 -36.13
C ASN A 162 -27.39 -2.03 -35.87
N TYR A 163 -27.51 -1.19 -34.85
CA TYR A 163 -28.51 -0.11 -34.87
C TYR A 163 -27.92 1.18 -34.32
N THR A 164 -28.17 2.22 -35.11
CA THR A 164 -27.71 3.59 -35.07
C THR A 164 -28.58 4.46 -34.16
N ASN A 165 -27.94 5.37 -33.41
CA ASN A 165 -28.41 6.72 -33.02
C ASN A 165 -27.26 7.31 -32.17
N GLY A 166 -26.51 8.33 -32.56
CA GLY A 166 -26.92 9.58 -33.19
C GLY A 166 -27.04 10.64 -32.10
N VAL A 167 -25.94 11.34 -31.75
CA VAL A 167 -25.89 12.77 -31.37
C VAL A 167 -24.42 13.23 -31.49
N CYS A 168 -24.26 14.32 -32.22
CA CYS A 168 -23.06 15.11 -32.48
C CYS A 168 -22.35 15.62 -31.21
N ASN A 169 -21.01 15.68 -31.25
CA ASN A 169 -20.26 16.81 -30.70
C ASN A 169 -18.94 16.90 -31.48
N MET A 170 -18.89 17.88 -32.37
CA MET A 170 -17.65 18.48 -32.86
C MET A 170 -17.09 19.30 -31.69
N ASP A 171 -15.81 19.10 -31.38
CA ASP A 171 -14.89 20.06 -30.74
C ASP A 171 -13.77 19.29 -30.01
N ASN A 172 -12.69 19.01 -30.74
CA ASN A 172 -11.30 19.11 -30.26
C ASN A 172 -10.36 18.58 -31.33
N ALA A 173 -10.07 19.45 -32.31
CA ALA A 173 -8.80 19.40 -32.99
C ALA A 173 -7.71 19.91 -32.03
N VAL A 174 -6.55 19.28 -32.11
CA VAL A 174 -5.25 19.64 -31.50
C VAL A 174 -4.87 18.90 -30.21
N SER A 175 -3.91 17.98 -30.40
CA SER A 175 -2.94 17.46 -29.42
C SER A 175 -3.31 16.20 -28.60
N LYS A 176 -3.33 15.03 -29.26
CA LYS A 176 -3.05 13.73 -28.61
C LYS A 176 -2.27 12.80 -29.55
N GLN A 177 -0.98 13.04 -29.72
CA GLN A 177 -0.11 12.01 -30.28
C GLN A 177 0.04 10.87 -29.25
N HIS A 178 -0.53 9.71 -29.62
CA HIS A 178 -0.18 8.36 -29.20
C HIS A 178 -0.19 7.98 -27.70
N GLN A 179 -1.29 8.27 -26.99
CA GLN A 179 -1.70 7.36 -25.91
C GLN A 179 -2.36 6.14 -26.56
N SER A 180 -1.66 5.00 -26.57
CA SER A 180 -2.26 3.73 -26.99
C SER A 180 -3.54 3.52 -26.20
N SER A 181 -4.66 3.26 -26.88
CA SER A 181 -5.94 3.07 -26.19
C SER A 181 -5.82 1.92 -25.17
N ARG A 182 -6.64 1.94 -24.11
CA ARG A 182 -6.67 0.85 -23.12
C ARG A 182 -6.79 -0.52 -23.78
N SER A 183 -7.53 -0.61 -24.88
CA SER A 183 -7.67 -1.82 -25.70
C SER A 183 -6.37 -2.24 -26.38
N GLN A 184 -5.54 -1.30 -26.86
CA GLN A 184 -4.23 -1.60 -27.44
C GLN A 184 -3.23 -2.07 -26.38
N GLN A 185 -3.22 -1.43 -25.19
CA GLN A 185 -2.37 -1.85 -24.07
C GLN A 185 -2.73 -3.26 -23.60
N TYR A 186 -4.02 -3.56 -23.48
CA TYR A 186 -4.48 -4.90 -23.10
C TYR A 186 -4.04 -5.97 -24.12
N ARG A 187 -4.12 -5.69 -25.43
CA ARG A 187 -3.64 -6.62 -26.46
C ARG A 187 -2.15 -6.89 -26.34
N LYS A 188 -1.33 -5.88 -26.03
CA LYS A 188 0.11 -6.04 -25.80
C LYS A 188 0.41 -6.88 -24.56
N LEU A 189 -0.25 -6.62 -23.45
CA LEU A 189 -0.11 -7.43 -22.22
C LEU A 189 -0.49 -8.90 -22.46
N LYS A 190 -1.53 -9.14 -23.28
CA LYS A 190 -1.95 -10.50 -23.63
C LYS A 190 -0.89 -11.26 -24.45
N THR A 191 -0.12 -10.58 -25.29
CA THR A 191 0.97 -11.20 -26.05
C THR A 191 2.22 -11.44 -25.21
N GLU A 192 2.45 -10.62 -24.17
CA GLU A 192 3.66 -10.67 -23.33
C GLU A 192 3.47 -11.47 -22.03
N VAL A 193 2.27 -11.99 -21.74
CA VAL A 193 1.99 -12.69 -20.47
C VAL A 193 2.90 -13.89 -20.23
N ASN A 194 3.27 -14.62 -21.29
CA ASN A 194 4.13 -15.80 -21.21
C ASN A 194 5.60 -15.47 -20.94
N SER A 195 6.04 -14.23 -21.24
CA SER A 195 7.37 -13.74 -20.88
C SER A 195 7.39 -13.05 -19.52
N ASN A 196 6.25 -12.52 -19.08
CA ASN A 196 6.16 -11.69 -17.89
C ASN A 196 5.85 -12.47 -16.61
N VAL A 197 5.30 -13.68 -16.72
CA VAL A 197 4.85 -14.46 -15.57
C VAL A 197 5.27 -15.92 -15.72
N ILE A 198 5.88 -16.47 -14.68
CA ILE A 198 6.26 -17.89 -14.62
C ILE A 198 5.58 -18.56 -13.43
N LEU A 199 4.99 -19.74 -13.65
CA LEU A 199 4.47 -20.58 -12.58
C LEU A 199 5.63 -21.36 -11.94
N GLY A 200 5.85 -21.14 -10.64
CA GLY A 200 6.91 -21.79 -9.88
C GLY A 200 6.47 -22.23 -8.47
N ARG A 201 7.38 -22.83 -7.71
CA ARG A 201 7.12 -23.14 -6.29
C ARG A 201 7.15 -21.87 -5.45
N SER A 202 6.10 -21.64 -4.68
CA SER A 202 6.00 -20.51 -3.76
C SER A 202 6.57 -20.88 -2.39
N ARG A 203 7.16 -19.88 -1.71
CA ARG A 203 7.65 -20.00 -0.33
C ARG A 203 6.54 -19.82 0.71
N ILE A 204 5.39 -19.28 0.33
CA ILE A 204 4.24 -19.10 1.22
C ILE A 204 3.50 -20.43 1.33
N GLN A 205 3.09 -21.00 0.19
CA GLN A 205 2.50 -22.33 0.11
C GLN A 205 2.40 -22.81 -1.35
N GLY A 206 2.71 -24.09 -1.62
CA GLY A 206 2.42 -24.72 -2.92
C GLY A 206 3.11 -24.09 -4.12
N LEU A 207 2.32 -23.65 -5.11
CA LEU A 207 2.78 -22.99 -6.33
C LEU A 207 2.35 -21.51 -6.32
N GLY A 208 3.13 -20.66 -6.98
CA GLY A 208 2.84 -19.25 -7.16
C GLY A 208 3.40 -18.72 -8.46
N PHE A 209 3.01 -17.50 -8.80
CA PHE A 209 3.52 -16.78 -9.96
C PHE A 209 4.67 -15.86 -9.54
N VAL A 210 5.74 -15.83 -10.35
CA VAL A 210 6.90 -14.94 -10.22
C VAL A 210 6.99 -14.08 -11.47
#